data_AF-A0A7C3LH02-F1
#
_entry.id   AF-A0A7C3LH02-F1
#
_cell.length_a   1.000
_cell.length_b   1.000
_cell.length_c   1.000
_cell.angle_alpha   90.00
_cell.angle_beta   90.00
_cell.angle_gamma   90.00
#
_symmetry.space_group_name_H-M   'P 1'
#
loop_
_entity.id
_entity.type
_entity.pdbx_description
1 polymer ?
#
loop_
_entity_poly.entity_id
_entity_poly.type
_entity_poly.pdbx_seq_one_letter_code
_entity_poly.pdbx_strand_id
1 'polypeptide(L)'
;QTTAATVQPSYYWTWRLLAAGFTPAECGIIRSLDAEVVLDHALRACEAGCRIDAGWFLSPEQMRLFEETIGSADPDRIRPLLPRLPRGTRYEQVQLFLRARKQSKSTGQ
;
A
#
# COMPACT_ATOMS: atom_id res chain seq x y z
N GLN A 1 23.77 25.21 -18.93
CA GLN A 1 23.27 23.83 -19.10
C GLN A 1 22.21 23.63 -18.03
N THR A 2 20.94 23.77 -18.38
CA THR A 2 19.83 23.66 -17.42
C THR A 2 19.40 22.20 -17.40
N THR A 3 19.71 21.50 -16.32
CA THR A 3 19.20 20.15 -16.06
C THR A 3 17.67 20.23 -16.01
N ALA A 4 17.00 19.64 -17.00
CA ALA A 4 15.56 19.52 -16.99
C ALA A 4 15.15 18.76 -15.72
N ALA A 5 14.45 19.43 -14.81
CA ALA A 5 13.94 18.79 -13.60
C ALA A 5 12.95 17.70 -14.02
N THR A 6 13.27 16.45 -13.73
CA THR A 6 12.39 15.31 -14.01
C THR A 6 11.11 15.46 -13.19
N VAL A 7 10.00 15.81 -13.84
CA VAL A 7 8.71 15.96 -13.18
C VAL A 7 8.27 14.59 -12.67
N GLN A 8 8.22 14.44 -11.36
CA GLN A 8 7.78 13.21 -10.73
C GLN A 8 6.26 13.04 -10.86
N PRO A 9 5.76 11.81 -11.06
CA PRO A 9 4.34 11.55 -11.22
C PRO A 9 3.56 11.79 -9.92
N SER A 10 2.25 12.01 -10.03
CA SER A 10 1.41 12.36 -8.87
C SER A 10 1.54 11.36 -7.72
N TYR A 11 1.54 10.04 -7.98
CA TYR A 11 1.63 9.02 -6.93
C TYR A 11 2.91 9.12 -6.09
N TYR A 12 4.02 9.58 -6.69
CA TYR A 12 5.31 9.72 -6.01
C TYR A 12 5.22 10.69 -4.83
N TRP A 13 4.50 11.80 -5.00
CA TRP A 13 4.34 12.79 -3.95
C TRP A 13 3.43 12.31 -2.81
N THR A 14 2.43 11.47 -3.08
CA THR A 14 1.62 10.85 -2.01
C THR A 14 2.48 9.88 -1.23
N TRP A 15 3.24 9.03 -1.94
CA TRP A 15 4.17 8.11 -1.30
C TRP A 15 5.19 8.83 -0.43
N ARG A 16 5.75 9.96 -0.90
CA ARG A 16 6.68 10.78 -0.12
C ARG A 16 6.10 11.25 1.21
N LEU A 17 4.81 11.63 1.24
CA LEU A 17 4.13 12.02 2.48
C LEU A 17 3.93 10.82 3.40
N LEU A 18 3.43 9.70 2.87
CA LEU A 18 3.26 8.46 3.64
C LEU A 18 4.59 7.99 4.27
N ALA A 19 5.66 7.99 3.47
CA ALA A 19 7.00 7.63 3.92
C ALA A 19 7.61 8.62 4.92
N ALA A 20 7.15 9.87 4.93
CA ALA A 20 7.52 10.87 5.92
C ALA A 20 6.71 10.76 7.23
N GLY A 21 5.78 9.81 7.32
CA GLY A 21 4.99 9.53 8.52
C GLY A 21 3.61 10.18 8.56
N PHE A 22 3.18 10.83 7.47
CA PHE A 22 1.80 11.32 7.37
C PHE A 22 0.84 10.15 7.16
N THR A 23 -0.31 10.21 7.82
CA THR A 23 -1.40 9.25 7.64
C THR A 23 -2.09 9.42 6.28
N PRO A 24 -2.82 8.41 5.77
CA PRO A 24 -3.59 8.55 4.53
C PRO A 24 -4.62 9.68 4.56
N ALA A 25 -5.25 9.92 5.72
CA ALA A 25 -6.20 11.01 5.91
C ALA A 25 -5.52 12.38 5.76
N GLU A 26 -4.36 12.58 6.39
CA GLU A 26 -3.57 13.80 6.24
C GLU A 26 -3.08 13.99 4.81
N CYS A 27 -2.64 12.91 4.15
CA CYS A 27 -2.27 12.95 2.73
C CYS A 27 -3.44 13.40 1.86
N GLY A 28 -4.64 12.90 2.13
CA GLY A 28 -5.87 13.31 1.45
C GLY A 28 -6.17 14.79 1.61
N ILE A 29 -6.01 15.32 2.83
CA ILE A 29 -6.20 16.76 3.10
C ILE A 29 -5.15 17.61 2.39
N ILE A 30 -3.86 17.28 2.58
CA ILE A 30 -2.72 18.04 2.02
C ILE A 30 -2.80 18.12 0.49
N ARG A 31 -3.25 17.04 -0.15
CA ARG A 31 -3.26 16.91 -1.60
C ARG A 31 -4.63 17.06 -2.24
N SER A 32 -5.68 17.29 -1.44
CA SER A 32 -7.08 17.29 -1.89
C SER A 32 -7.42 16.00 -2.66
N LEU A 33 -7.12 14.85 -2.08
CA LEU A 33 -7.37 13.52 -2.64
C LEU A 33 -8.31 12.72 -1.76
N ASP A 34 -9.16 11.92 -2.39
CA ASP A 34 -9.98 10.93 -1.68
C ASP A 34 -9.13 9.76 -1.16
N ALA A 35 -9.62 9.11 -0.10
CA ALA A 35 -8.93 7.99 0.54
C ALA A 35 -8.61 6.84 -0.46
N GLU A 36 -9.49 6.61 -1.43
CA GLU A 36 -9.29 5.60 -2.47
C GLU A 36 -8.10 5.94 -3.38
N VAL A 37 -7.96 7.23 -3.74
CA VAL A 37 -6.87 7.73 -4.58
C VAL A 37 -5.54 7.66 -3.82
N VAL A 38 -5.55 7.93 -2.52
CA VAL A 38 -4.35 7.79 -1.68
C VAL A 38 -3.87 6.33 -1.64
N LEU A 39 -4.80 5.36 -1.53
CA LEU A 39 -4.48 3.94 -1.58
C LEU A 39 -3.98 3.49 -2.97
N ASP A 40 -4.64 3.92 -4.05
CA ASP A 40 -4.19 3.66 -5.42
C ASP A 40 -2.78 4.22 -5.68
N HIS A 41 -2.50 5.44 -5.21
CA HIS A 41 -1.18 6.03 -5.30
C HIS A 41 -0.11 5.22 -4.55
N ALA A 42 -0.42 4.68 -3.37
CA ALA A 42 0.50 3.79 -2.65
C ALA A 42 0.79 2.51 -3.45
N LEU A 43 -0.23 1.89 -4.06
CA LEU A 43 -0.06 0.71 -4.90
C LEU A 43 0.78 0.99 -6.15
N ARG A 44 0.55 2.11 -6.85
CA ARG A 44 1.36 2.54 -8.00
C ARG A 44 2.80 2.86 -7.61
N ALA A 45 3.01 3.48 -6.46
CA ALA A 45 4.36 3.72 -5.95
C ALA A 45 5.10 2.40 -5.72
N CYS A 46 4.42 1.39 -5.17
CA CYS A 46 4.99 0.05 -5.04
C CYS A 46 5.36 -0.57 -6.41
N GLU A 47 4.52 -0.41 -7.44
CA GLU A 47 4.83 -0.89 -8.80
C GLU A 47 6.04 -0.18 -9.41
N ALA A 48 6.23 1.09 -9.06
CA ALA A 48 7.41 1.88 -9.44
C ALA A 48 8.66 1.58 -8.58
N GLY A 49 8.61 0.57 -7.70
CA GLY A 49 9.74 0.15 -6.87
C GLY A 49 9.89 0.91 -5.55
N CYS A 50 8.96 1.81 -5.20
CA CYS A 50 8.97 2.47 -3.90
C CYS A 50 8.58 1.49 -2.78
N ARG A 51 9.25 1.61 -1.63
CA ARG A 51 8.92 0.82 -0.44
C ARG A 51 7.61 1.28 0.17
N ILE A 52 6.68 0.37 0.40
CA ILE A 52 5.39 0.66 1.04
C ILE A 52 5.28 -0.04 2.38
N ASP A 53 4.45 0.51 3.27
CA ASP A 53 4.08 -0.11 4.53
C ASP A 53 2.57 -0.37 4.56
N ALA A 54 2.20 -1.62 4.88
CA ALA A 54 0.80 -2.00 5.06
C ALA A 54 0.16 -1.27 6.26
N GLY A 55 0.96 -0.95 7.29
CA GLY A 55 0.54 -0.25 8.50
C GLY A 55 0.04 1.18 8.26
N TRP A 56 0.30 1.76 7.08
CA TRP A 56 -0.29 3.04 6.70
C TRP A 56 -1.80 2.98 6.54
N PHE A 57 -2.34 1.85 6.05
CA PHE A 57 -3.77 1.71 5.73
C PHE A 57 -4.46 0.62 6.56
N LEU A 58 -3.70 -0.22 7.23
CA LEU A 58 -4.20 -1.35 8.00
C LEU A 58 -3.79 -1.21 9.47
N SER A 59 -4.76 -1.44 10.35
CA SER A 59 -4.46 -1.56 11.78
C SER A 59 -3.63 -2.82 12.06
N PRO A 60 -2.92 -2.89 13.20
CA PRO A 60 -2.23 -4.10 13.62
C PRO A 60 -3.14 -5.33 13.69
N GLU A 61 -4.40 -5.15 14.09
CA GLU A 61 -5.40 -6.21 14.13
C GLU A 61 -5.76 -6.70 12.72
N GLN A 62 -6.01 -5.78 11.79
CA GLN A 62 -6.30 -6.14 10.39
C GLN A 62 -5.13 -6.89 9.74
N MET A 63 -3.89 -6.45 9.98
CA MET A 63 -2.70 -7.13 9.48
C MET A 63 -2.55 -8.55 10.05
N ARG A 64 -2.85 -8.74 11.35
CA ARG A 64 -2.86 -10.08 11.97
C ARG A 64 -3.92 -10.99 11.33
N LEU A 65 -5.13 -10.49 11.15
CA LEU A 65 -6.21 -11.24 10.51
C LEU A 65 -5.88 -11.61 9.06
N PHE A 66 -5.23 -10.70 8.33
CA PHE A 66 -4.76 -10.98 6.98
C PHE A 66 -3.68 -12.06 6.96
N GLU A 67 -2.72 -12.00 7.88
CA GLU A 67 -1.68 -13.03 7.99
C GLU A 67 -2.27 -14.40 8.40
N GLU A 68 -3.23 -14.44 9.33
CA GLU A 68 -3.91 -15.68 9.73
C GLU A 68 -4.76 -16.28 8.59
N THR A 69 -5.45 -15.44 7.82
CA THR A 69 -6.37 -15.89 6.78
C THR A 69 -5.65 -16.27 5.48
N ILE A 70 -4.65 -15.48 5.09
CA ILE A 70 -3.92 -15.66 3.84
C ILE A 70 -2.72 -16.59 4.06
N GLY A 71 -2.08 -16.53 5.23
CA GLY A 71 -0.86 -17.28 5.53
C GLY A 71 0.19 -17.09 4.42
N SER A 72 0.90 -18.15 4.08
CA SER A 72 1.89 -18.14 2.99
C SER A 72 1.29 -18.22 1.57
N ALA A 73 -0.03 -18.05 1.40
CA ALA A 73 -0.66 -18.19 0.09
C ALA A 73 -0.18 -17.12 -0.90
N ASP A 74 0.02 -17.56 -2.16
CA ASP A 74 0.40 -16.70 -3.26
C ASP A 74 -0.73 -15.74 -3.68
N PRO A 75 -0.38 -14.59 -4.29
CA PRO A 75 -1.37 -13.60 -4.71
C PRO A 75 -2.44 -14.12 -5.66
N ASP A 76 -2.08 -15.08 -6.51
CA ASP A 76 -3.00 -15.70 -7.47
C ASP A 76 -4.08 -16.55 -6.79
N ARG A 77 -3.93 -16.85 -5.50
CA ARG A 77 -4.88 -17.66 -4.71
C ARG A 77 -5.73 -16.83 -3.73
N ILE A 78 -5.76 -15.51 -3.86
CA ILE A 78 -6.47 -14.65 -2.90
C ILE A 78 -7.95 -14.54 -3.17
N ARG A 79 -8.38 -14.56 -4.44
CA ARG A 79 -9.82 -14.39 -4.77
C ARG A 79 -10.73 -15.33 -3.97
N PRO A 80 -10.40 -16.63 -3.79
CA PRO A 80 -11.17 -17.55 -2.93
C PRO A 80 -11.12 -17.23 -1.43
N LEU A 81 -10.12 -16.47 -0.97
CA LEU A 81 -9.92 -16.12 0.44
C LEU A 81 -10.63 -14.83 0.83
N LEU A 82 -11.03 -13.99 -0.14
CA LEU A 82 -11.76 -12.74 0.10
C LEU A 82 -13.01 -12.90 0.98
N PRO A 83 -13.86 -13.94 0.82
CA PRO A 83 -15.03 -14.11 1.67
C PRO A 83 -14.71 -14.42 3.14
N ARG A 84 -13.46 -14.81 3.45
CA ARG A 84 -13.01 -15.14 4.81
C ARG A 84 -12.39 -13.94 5.53
N LEU A 85 -12.14 -12.85 4.82
CA LEU A 85 -11.57 -11.64 5.39
C LEU A 85 -12.63 -10.83 6.15
N PRO A 86 -12.21 -9.94 7.06
CA PRO A 86 -13.12 -9.08 7.80
C PRO A 86 -14.07 -8.33 6.86
N ARG A 87 -15.34 -8.20 7.28
CA ARG A 87 -16.35 -7.47 6.50
C ARG A 87 -15.87 -6.04 6.24
N GLY A 88 -16.06 -5.56 5.02
CA GLY A 88 -15.58 -4.25 4.58
C GLY A 88 -14.12 -4.22 4.11
N THR A 89 -13.41 -5.36 4.13
CA THR A 89 -12.07 -5.45 3.55
C THR A 89 -12.13 -5.24 2.04
N ARG A 90 -11.37 -4.25 1.56
CA ARG A 90 -11.26 -3.96 0.13
C ARG A 90 -10.16 -4.80 -0.52
N TYR A 91 -10.32 -5.10 -1.80
CA TYR A 91 -9.32 -5.86 -2.54
C TYR A 91 -7.96 -5.15 -2.59
N GLU A 92 -7.97 -3.82 -2.75
CA GLU A 92 -6.77 -2.97 -2.79
C GLU A 92 -5.97 -3.02 -1.49
N GLN A 93 -6.66 -3.10 -0.34
CA GLN A 93 -6.02 -3.27 0.98
C GLN A 93 -5.29 -4.61 1.07
N VAL A 94 -5.91 -5.67 0.53
CA VAL A 94 -5.29 -6.99 0.48
C VAL A 94 -4.06 -6.96 -0.43
N GLN A 95 -4.16 -6.35 -1.62
CA GLN A 95 -3.03 -6.15 -2.52
C GLN A 95 -1.87 -5.41 -1.87
N LEU A 96 -2.16 -4.33 -1.14
CA LEU A 96 -1.15 -3.55 -0.41
C LEU A 96 -0.41 -4.44 0.60
N PHE A 97 -1.14 -5.18 1.42
CA PHE A 97 -0.58 -6.07 2.43
C PHE A 97 0.42 -7.07 1.83
N LEU A 98 0.06 -7.73 0.74
CA LEU A 98 0.91 -8.76 0.13
C LEU A 98 2.16 -8.17 -0.50
N ARG A 99 2.02 -7.01 -1.15
CA ARG A 99 3.12 -6.29 -1.77
C ARG A 99 4.12 -5.83 -0.72
N ALA A 100 3.64 -5.20 0.37
CA ALA A 100 4.47 -4.81 1.51
C ALA A 100 5.18 -6.04 2.13
N ARG A 101 4.46 -7.14 2.32
CA ARG A 101 5.04 -8.40 2.83
C ARG A 101 6.13 -8.95 1.93
N LYS A 102 5.94 -8.93 0.61
CA LYS A 102 6.93 -9.38 -0.38
C LYS A 102 8.20 -8.53 -0.32
N GLN A 103 8.06 -7.20 -0.22
CA GLN A 103 9.19 -6.27 -0.08
C GLN A 103 10.01 -6.52 1.20
N SER A 104 9.34 -6.83 2.31
CA SER A 104 10.01 -7.17 3.58
C SER A 104 10.80 -8.49 3.48
N LYS A 105 10.28 -9.50 2.78
CA LYS A 105 10.98 -10.78 2.57
C LYS A 105 12.19 -10.66 1.63
N SER A 106 12.13 -9.77 0.63
CA SER A 106 13.24 -9.55 -0.32
C SER A 106 14.39 -8.71 0.22
N THR A 107 14.25 -8.03 1.37
CA THR A 107 15.34 -7.23 1.96
C THR A 107 16.31 -8.07 2.82
N GLY A 108 16.05 -9.36 2.99
CA GLY A 108 16.82 -10.25 3.88
C GLY A 108 17.61 -11.37 3.19
N GLN A 109 18.03 -11.19 1.94
CA GLN A 109 18.85 -12.16 1.19
C GLN A 109 20.14 -11.53 0.68
#